data_AF-A0A6J6Q2Z3-F1
#
_entry.id   AF-A0A6J6Q2Z3-F1
#
_cell.length_a   1.000
_cell.length_b   1.000
_cell.length_c   1.000
_cell.angle_alpha   90.00
_cell.angle_beta   90.00
_cell.angle_gamma   90.00
#
_symmetry.space_group_name_H-M   'P 1'
#
loop_
_entity.id
_entity.type
_entity.pdbx_description
1 polymer ?
#
loop_
_entity_poly.entity_id
_entity_poly.type
_entity_poly.pdbx_seq_one_letter_code
_entity_poly.pdbx_strand_id
1 'polypeptide(L)'
;MTSPDEQQHHDDESAMIKHAAQRYGTVGAMLAGGMVVFDKLLGRKPKEDAAIIVEASGEPGDIDTDGINFVLDDNTTVSSPPPQARLGLRRQVRKRRRANTHKDFLP
;
A
#
# COMPACT_ATOMS: atom_id res chain seq x y z
N MET A 1 14.15 3.11 63.25
CA MET A 1 14.62 4.50 63.03
C MET A 1 15.78 4.38 62.07
N THR A 2 15.55 4.61 60.77
CA THR A 2 16.59 4.55 59.72
C THR A 2 17.38 5.86 59.75
N SER A 3 18.70 5.78 59.67
CA SER A 3 19.58 6.94 59.75
C SER A 3 19.36 7.88 58.56
N PRO A 4 19.47 9.21 58.74
CA PRO A 4 19.24 10.20 57.67
C PRO A 4 20.15 10.02 56.45
N ASP A 5 21.31 9.37 56.61
CA ASP A 5 22.26 9.11 55.53
C ASP A 5 21.80 8.00 54.55
N GLU A 6 20.95 7.08 54.99
CA GLU A 6 20.41 6.00 54.12
C GLU A 6 19.26 6.50 53.24
N GLN A 7 18.50 7.52 53.67
CA GLN A 7 17.39 8.07 52.89
C GLN A 7 17.85 8.90 51.70
N GLN A 8 18.93 9.68 51.87
CA GLN A 8 19.48 10.51 50.79
C GLN A 8 20.03 9.66 49.63
N HIS A 9 20.70 8.56 49.93
CA HIS A 9 21.27 7.67 48.92
C HIS A 9 20.19 7.02 48.02
N HIS A 10 19.04 6.66 48.59
CA HIS A 10 17.92 6.08 47.83
C HIS A 10 17.20 7.11 46.93
N ASP A 11 17.11 8.36 47.37
CA ASP A 11 16.49 9.44 46.60
C ASP A 11 17.35 9.85 45.39
N ASP A 12 18.67 9.90 45.57
CA ASP A 12 19.63 10.21 44.49
C ASP A 12 19.67 9.11 43.42
N GLU A 13 19.63 7.84 43.82
CA GLU A 13 19.58 6.70 42.89
C GLU A 13 18.26 6.69 42.10
N SER A 14 17.14 6.97 42.77
CA SER A 14 15.82 7.08 42.14
C SER A 14 15.73 8.23 41.14
N ALA A 15 16.37 9.38 41.43
CA ALA A 15 16.43 10.51 40.51
C ALA A 15 17.29 10.19 39.27
N MET A 16 18.42 9.52 39.46
CA MET A 16 19.29 9.08 38.36
C MET A 16 18.59 8.07 37.43
N ILE A 17 17.88 7.09 37.99
CA ILE A 17 17.12 6.08 37.22
C ILE A 17 15.99 6.73 36.41
N LYS A 18 15.25 7.69 37.00
CA LYS A 18 14.21 8.45 36.29
C LYS A 18 14.80 9.25 35.13
N HIS A 19 15.96 9.87 35.33
CA HIS A 19 16.62 10.67 34.32
C HIS A 19 17.15 9.82 33.14
N ALA A 20 17.59 8.59 33.43
CA ALA A 20 17.98 7.61 32.41
C ALA A 20 16.76 7.13 31.60
N ALA A 21 15.67 6.72 32.26
CA ALA A 21 14.46 6.24 31.59
C ALA A 21 13.87 7.29 30.63
N GLN A 22 13.90 8.57 31.01
CA GLN A 22 13.47 9.68 30.15
C GLN A 22 14.36 9.85 28.90
N ARG A 23 15.68 9.74 29.05
CA ARG A 23 16.62 9.91 27.93
C ARG A 23 16.55 8.77 26.91
N TYR A 24 16.33 7.54 27.36
CA TYR A 24 16.23 6.38 26.47
C TYR A 24 14.84 6.22 25.85
N GLY A 25 13.77 6.65 26.55
CA GLY A 25 12.41 6.62 26.02
C GLY A 25 12.17 7.59 24.85
N THR A 26 12.80 8.78 24.88
CA THR A 26 12.64 9.79 23.83
C THR A 26 13.24 9.37 22.49
N VAL A 27 14.39 8.67 22.52
CA VAL A 27 15.07 8.20 21.30
C VAL A 27 14.22 7.13 20.59
N GLY A 28 13.63 6.20 21.36
CA GLY A 28 12.72 5.20 20.81
C GLY A 28 11.45 5.80 20.21
N ALA A 29 10.89 6.82 20.86
CA ALA A 29 9.69 7.51 20.38
C ALA A 29 9.93 8.26 19.07
N MET A 30 11.06 8.93 18.91
CA MET A 30 11.42 9.64 17.67
C MET A 30 11.62 8.68 16.49
N LEU A 31 12.30 7.55 16.72
CA LEU A 31 12.55 6.57 15.67
C LEU A 31 11.26 5.90 15.19
N ALA A 32 10.38 5.51 16.12
CA ALA A 32 9.06 4.96 15.78
C ALA A 32 8.16 5.98 15.05
N GLY A 33 8.15 7.24 15.50
CA GLY A 33 7.42 8.32 14.83
C GLY A 33 7.92 8.56 13.41
N GLY A 34 9.24 8.53 13.20
CA GLY A 34 9.86 8.63 11.88
C GLY A 34 9.40 7.52 10.94
N MET A 35 9.41 6.25 11.38
CA MET A 35 9.00 5.11 10.55
C MET A 35 7.54 5.20 10.09
N VAL A 36 6.62 5.69 10.94
CA VAL A 36 5.21 5.88 10.57
C VAL A 36 5.06 6.94 9.47
N VAL A 37 5.83 8.03 9.55
CA VAL A 37 5.81 9.10 8.54
C VAL A 37 6.44 8.61 7.24
N PHE A 38 7.53 7.85 7.30
CA PHE A 38 8.18 7.27 6.13
C PHE A 38 7.33 6.18 5.47
N ASP A 39 6.59 5.34 6.19
CA ASP A 39 5.66 4.35 5.60
C ASP A 39 4.51 5.04 4.85
N LYS A 40 4.08 6.21 5.32
CA LYS A 40 3.04 7.02 4.67
C LYS A 40 3.55 7.79 3.44
N LEU A 41 4.82 8.24 3.45
CA LEU A 41 5.45 9.00 2.36
C LEU A 41 6.08 8.12 1.27
N LEU A 42 6.80 7.07 1.65
CA LEU A 42 7.39 6.10 0.71
C LEU A 42 6.33 5.19 0.08
N GLY A 43 5.08 5.29 0.55
CA GLY A 43 3.91 4.83 -0.14
C GLY A 43 3.87 3.31 -0.23
N ARG A 44 3.13 2.67 0.67
CA ARG A 44 2.55 1.37 0.33
C ARG A 44 1.87 1.52 -1.03
N LYS A 45 2.25 0.65 -1.99
CA LYS A 45 1.60 0.55 -3.30
C LYS A 45 0.09 0.61 -3.01
N PRO A 46 -0.63 1.59 -3.59
CA PRO A 46 -2.07 1.71 -3.38
C PRO A 46 -2.65 0.32 -3.55
N LYS A 47 -3.26 -0.19 -2.48
CA LYS A 47 -3.86 -1.51 -2.51
C LYS A 47 -4.92 -1.39 -3.60
N GLU A 48 -4.73 -2.12 -4.70
CA GLU A 48 -5.66 -2.05 -5.81
C GLU A 48 -7.03 -2.39 -5.24
N ASP A 49 -7.95 -1.44 -5.30
CA ASP A 49 -9.30 -1.60 -4.76
C ASP A 49 -9.88 -2.89 -5.34
N ALA A 50 -10.48 -3.69 -4.47
CA ALA A 50 -11.02 -4.99 -4.86
C ALA A 50 -11.89 -4.81 -6.11
N ALA A 51 -11.67 -5.67 -7.12
CA ALA A 51 -12.40 -5.58 -8.38
C ALA A 51 -13.89 -5.45 -8.09
N ILE A 52 -14.48 -4.32 -8.49
CA ILE A 52 -15.91 -4.09 -8.35
C ILE A 52 -16.58 -5.08 -9.31
N ILE A 53 -17.08 -6.18 -8.75
CA ILE A 53 -17.86 -7.17 -9.50
C ILE A 53 -19.26 -6.58 -9.62
N VAL A 54 -19.51 -5.88 -10.72
CA VAL A 54 -20.85 -5.43 -11.07
C VAL A 54 -21.55 -6.59 -11.74
N GLU A 55 -22.54 -7.15 -11.06
CA GLU A 55 -23.43 -8.17 -11.62
C GLU A 55 -24.35 -7.48 -12.65
N ALA A 56 -23.93 -7.51 -13.91
CA ALA A 56 -24.77 -7.09 -15.02
C ALA A 56 -25.78 -8.21 -15.32
N SER A 57 -26.92 -8.21 -14.63
CA SER A 57 -28.05 -9.09 -14.98
C SER A 57 -28.66 -8.62 -16.29
N GLY A 58 -28.22 -9.19 -17.42
CA GLY A 58 -28.70 -8.87 -18.76
C GLY A 58 -28.09 -9.75 -19.85
N GLU A 59 -28.57 -9.59 -21.08
CA GLU A 59 -28.00 -10.25 -22.26
C GLU A 59 -26.65 -9.60 -22.60
N PRO A 60 -25.58 -10.37 -22.89
CA PRO A 60 -24.29 -9.80 -23.24
C PRO A 60 -24.40 -8.97 -24.53
N GLY A 61 -24.12 -7.67 -24.43
CA GLY A 61 -24.09 -6.75 -25.58
C GLY A 61 -22.92 -7.03 -26.52
N ASP A 62 -23.00 -6.54 -27.76
CA ASP A 62 -21.98 -6.73 -28.78
C ASP A 62 -20.83 -5.71 -28.63
N ILE A 63 -19.73 -6.13 -28.00
CA ILE A 63 -18.55 -5.30 -27.77
C ILE A 63 -17.86 -4.88 -29.08
N ASP A 64 -18.01 -5.67 -30.16
CA ASP A 64 -17.37 -5.38 -31.43
C ASP A 64 -18.04 -4.19 -32.15
N THR A 65 -19.35 -4.01 -31.94
CA THR A 65 -20.16 -2.93 -32.52
C THR A 65 -20.32 -1.74 -31.56
N ASP A 66 -20.61 -1.99 -30.28
CA ASP A 66 -21.02 -0.95 -29.33
C ASP A 66 -19.85 -0.40 -28.50
N GLY A 67 -18.73 -1.14 -28.43
CA GLY A 67 -17.60 -0.82 -27.56
C GLY A 67 -17.88 -1.14 -26.09
N ILE A 68 -17.20 -0.45 -25.18
CA ILE A 68 -17.36 -0.63 -23.72
C ILE A 68 -17.88 0.68 -23.15
N ASN A 69 -19.10 0.68 -22.62
CA ASN A 69 -19.71 1.82 -21.95
C ASN A 69 -20.12 1.41 -20.54
N PHE A 70 -19.64 2.14 -19.54
CA PHE A 70 -19.89 1.85 -18.14
C PHE A 70 -20.10 3.15 -17.35
N VAL A 71 -21.22 3.24 -16.63
CA VAL A 71 -21.51 4.35 -15.72
C VAL A 71 -20.95 3.99 -14.35
N LEU A 72 -19.98 4.78 -13.87
CA LEU A 72 -19.29 4.53 -12.60
C LEU A 72 -20.01 5.22 -11.43
N ASP A 73 -20.46 6.46 -11.66
CA ASP A 73 -21.29 7.25 -10.73
C ASP A 73 -22.14 8.27 -11.52
N ASP A 74 -22.95 9.07 -10.82
CA ASP A 74 -23.87 10.06 -11.41
C ASP A 74 -23.17 11.09 -12.32
N ASN A 75 -21.86 11.31 -12.14
CA ASN A 75 -21.09 12.33 -12.84
C ASN A 75 -19.99 11.74 -13.76
N THR A 76 -19.76 10.43 -13.70
CA THR A 76 -18.60 9.77 -14.32
C THR A 76 -19.04 8.59 -15.16
N THR A 77 -18.84 8.71 -16.47
CA THR A 77 -19.05 7.63 -17.43
C THR A 77 -17.74 7.32 -18.14
N VAL A 78 -17.42 6.03 -18.21
CA VAL A 78 -16.25 5.52 -18.94
C VAL A 78 -16.74 4.92 -20.25
N SER A 79 -16.21 5.40 -21.36
CA SER A 79 -16.54 4.91 -22.70
C SER A 79 -15.26 4.60 -23.47
N SER A 80 -15.20 3.41 -24.08
CA SER A 80 -14.16 3.02 -25.01
C SER A 80 -14.82 2.64 -26.34
N PRO A 81 -14.51 3.33 -27.45
CA PRO A 81 -15.11 3.04 -28.75
C PRO A 81 -14.77 1.62 -29.24
N PRO A 82 -15.64 1.03 -30.09
CA PRO A 82 -15.38 -0.26 -30.74
C PRO A 82 -14.09 -0.19 -31.59
N PRO A 83 -13.39 -1.31 -31.81
CA PRO A 83 -12.09 -1.32 -32.50
C PRO A 83 -12.10 -0.64 -33.87
N GLN A 84 -13.22 -0.74 -34.58
CA GLN A 84 -13.42 -0.19 -35.93
C GLN A 84 -13.56 1.35 -35.92
N ALA A 85 -14.07 1.93 -34.83
CA ALA A 85 -14.24 3.37 -34.68
C ALA A 85 -12.98 4.10 -34.18
N ARG A 86 -11.92 3.36 -33.81
CA ARG A 86 -10.66 3.94 -33.31
C ARG A 86 -9.79 4.47 -34.45
N LEU A 87 -10.20 5.59 -35.04
CA LEU A 87 -9.44 6.29 -36.08
C LEU A 87 -8.08 6.78 -35.53
N GLY A 88 -6.99 6.40 -36.20
CA GLY A 88 -5.63 6.91 -35.89
C GLY A 88 -4.89 6.22 -34.73
N LEU A 89 -5.53 5.36 -33.94
CA LEU A 89 -4.88 4.63 -32.86
C LEU A 89 -4.25 3.32 -33.36
N ARG A 90 -2.93 3.29 -33.51
CA ARG A 90 -2.20 2.05 -33.79
C ARG A 90 -2.23 1.13 -32.57
N ARG A 91 -2.76 -0.08 -32.74
CA ARG A 91 -2.75 -1.14 -31.74
C ARG A 91 -1.31 -1.45 -31.31
N GLN A 92 -0.93 -1.08 -30.07
CA GLN A 92 0.34 -1.48 -29.49
C GLN A 92 0.21 -2.87 -28.86
N VAL A 93 0.74 -3.89 -29.52
CA VAL A 93 0.81 -5.26 -28.99
C VAL A 93 2.20 -5.51 -28.44
N ARG A 94 2.33 -5.67 -27.12
CA ARG A 94 3.57 -6.12 -26.50
C ARG A 94 3.61 -7.65 -26.51
N LYS A 95 4.44 -8.25 -27.37
CA LYS A 95 4.66 -9.70 -27.42
C LYS A 95 5.27 -10.18 -26.09
N ARG A 96 4.55 -11.02 -25.35
CA ARG A 96 5.08 -11.68 -24.15
C ARG A 96 6.19 -12.66 -24.55
N ARG A 97 7.38 -12.53 -23.96
CA ARG A 97 8.43 -13.56 -24.06
C ARG A 97 8.00 -14.74 -23.18
N ARG A 98 7.85 -15.93 -23.77
CA ARG A 98 7.66 -17.17 -23.00
C ARG A 98 9.01 -17.50 -22.36
N ALA A 99 9.07 -17.55 -21.03
CA ALA A 99 10.19 -18.16 -20.34
C ALA A 99 10.08 -19.67 -20.57
N ASN A 100 11.04 -20.24 -21.30
CA ASN A 100 11.16 -21.69 -21.47
C ASN A 100 11.73 -22.26 -20.18
N THR A 101 10.85 -22.62 -19.23
CA THR A 101 11.23 -23.42 -18.06
C THR A 101 11.10 -24.90 -18.41
N HIS A 102 11.99 -25.42 -19.25
CA HIS A 102 12.09 -26.86 -19.51
C HIS A 102 13.54 -27.29 -19.73
N LYS A 103 14.42 -26.98 -18.78
CA LYS A 103 15.69 -27.69 -18.54
C LYS A 103 16.07 -27.32 -17.12
N ASP A 104 15.84 -28.22 -16.15
CA ASP A 104 16.53 -28.28 -14.83
C ASP A 104 15.96 -29.41 -13.96
N PHE A 105 15.49 -30.51 -14.58
CA PHE A 105 15.19 -31.75 -13.87
C PHE A 105 15.71 -32.91 -14.71
N LEU A 106 16.94 -33.32 -14.42
CA LEU A 106 17.41 -34.68 -14.65
C LEU A 106 17.98 -35.20 -13.32
N PRO A 107 17.84 -36.51 -13.06
CA PRO A 107 17.95 -37.14 -11.74
C PRO A 107 19.37 -37.14 -11.16
#